data_AF-A0A970G9J7-F1
#
_entry.id   AF-A0A970G9J7-F1
#
_cell.length_a   1.000
_cell.length_b   1.000
_cell.length_c   1.000
_cell.angle_alpha   90.00
_cell.angle_beta   90.00
_cell.angle_gamma   90.00
#
_symmetry.space_group_name_H-M   'P 1'
#
loop_
_entity.id
_entity.type
_entity.pdbx_description
1 polymer ?
#
loop_
_entity_poly.entity_id
_entity_poly.type
_entity_poly.pdbx_seq_one_letter_code
_entity_poly.pdbx_strand_id
1 'polypeptide(L)'
;MIKKIIYGLVLLLMVTCSGCTSVGTVEDKSLSDSEPISSSETIAGNFTINLTRDFGEIALDSREVELQSEWSLMEYMQREYQVTTGYGGSFITGLNGLESTAGDEGNFDWFFFVNGAVASVGADQLKPVPADVVWWDYHRWSDAASPSAVIGCYPQPFVNRTAIILANSSYQEVAEECQRALTAQGALQVEIVDLAEGGIQLDKPEAPVIVIGTWSELQGNTYISKWNQAFARNGSSIHFTAGGIELLSVDGKVQKTLGEGTGVIVATAQGLGDNNPLWLVTGVDETGVKEAVRILCTQPDDLRCKYGLVVQRGQIMALPVD
;
A
#
# COMPACT_ATOMS: atom_id res chain seq x y z
N MET A 1 -20.95 21.58 31.60
CA MET A 1 -21.51 22.39 30.50
C MET A 1 -20.64 22.19 29.27
N ILE A 2 -21.01 21.24 28.41
CA ILE A 2 -20.25 20.87 27.21
C ILE A 2 -20.98 21.45 26.01
N LYS A 3 -20.36 22.41 25.32
CA LYS A 3 -20.87 22.97 24.05
C LYS A 3 -20.55 21.98 22.94
N LYS A 4 -21.59 21.37 22.37
CA LYS A 4 -21.50 20.61 21.11
C LYS A 4 -21.46 21.63 19.96
N ILE A 5 -20.40 21.63 19.17
CA ILE A 5 -20.29 22.41 17.94
C ILE A 5 -20.74 21.51 16.79
N ILE A 6 -21.85 21.88 16.16
CA ILE A 6 -22.41 21.23 14.98
C ILE A 6 -21.85 21.97 13.76
N TYR A 7 -21.08 21.29 12.92
CA TYR A 7 -20.75 21.81 11.58
C TYR A 7 -21.79 21.29 10.59
N GLY A 8 -22.68 22.19 10.17
CA GLY A 8 -23.63 21.95 9.08
C GLY A 8 -22.95 22.19 7.73
N LEU A 9 -22.94 21.17 6.88
CA LEU A 9 -22.49 21.24 5.49
C LEU A 9 -23.62 21.83 4.64
N VAL A 10 -23.42 23.04 4.12
CA VAL A 10 -24.36 23.71 3.19
C VAL A 10 -23.99 23.31 1.76
N LEU A 11 -24.85 22.50 1.14
CA LEU A 11 -24.81 22.13 -0.28
C LEU A 11 -25.51 23.25 -1.09
N LEU A 12 -24.78 23.95 -1.95
CA LEU A 12 -25.35 24.94 -2.87
C LEU A 12 -25.50 24.32 -4.27
N LEU A 13 -26.72 23.86 -4.58
CA LEU A 13 -27.18 23.58 -5.94
C LEU A 13 -27.49 24.91 -6.63
N MET A 14 -26.89 25.17 -7.80
CA MET A 14 -27.45 26.12 -8.76
C MET A 14 -27.56 25.49 -10.14
N VAL A 15 -28.80 25.14 -10.47
CA VAL A 15 -29.31 24.89 -11.82
C VAL A 15 -29.64 26.24 -12.44
N THR A 16 -29.15 26.50 -13.66
CA THR A 16 -29.76 27.49 -14.55
C THR A 16 -29.80 26.95 -15.98
N CYS A 17 -31.01 26.63 -16.44
CA CYS A 17 -31.36 26.49 -17.85
C CYS A 17 -31.64 27.87 -18.47
N SER A 18 -31.23 28.06 -19.73
CA SER A 18 -31.81 28.90 -20.81
C SER A 18 -30.73 29.02 -21.90
N GLY A 19 -30.89 28.77 -23.20
CA GLY A 19 -32.04 28.49 -24.06
C GLY A 19 -31.74 29.07 -25.46
N CYS A 20 -31.76 28.22 -26.50
CA CYS A 20 -31.94 28.44 -27.96
C CYS A 20 -31.02 29.47 -28.70
N THR A 21 -30.66 29.39 -29.98
CA THR A 21 -31.33 28.98 -31.23
C THR A 21 -30.27 28.86 -32.36
N SER A 22 -30.43 27.94 -33.31
CA SER A 22 -30.55 28.31 -34.73
C SER A 22 -30.99 27.10 -35.58
N VAL A 23 -31.92 27.40 -36.48
CA VAL A 23 -32.58 26.52 -37.44
C VAL A 23 -31.77 26.49 -38.74
N GLY A 24 -31.62 25.30 -39.33
CA GLY A 24 -31.18 25.10 -40.70
C GLY A 24 -31.70 23.77 -41.24
N THR A 25 -32.68 23.83 -42.13
CA THR A 25 -33.24 22.71 -42.90
C THR A 25 -32.34 22.34 -44.09
N VAL A 26 -32.26 21.05 -44.46
CA VAL A 26 -32.71 20.46 -45.75
C VAL A 26 -32.23 18.99 -45.89
N GLU A 27 -33.21 18.12 -46.14
CA GLU A 27 -33.31 16.84 -46.89
C GLU A 27 -32.17 15.80 -46.96
N ASP A 28 -32.49 14.65 -46.36
CA ASP A 28 -32.62 13.30 -46.94
C ASP A 28 -31.43 12.61 -47.62
N LYS A 29 -30.92 11.56 -46.96
CA LYS A 29 -30.36 10.36 -47.61
C LYS A 29 -30.29 9.17 -46.65
N SER A 30 -31.12 8.18 -46.95
CA SER A 30 -30.86 6.73 -46.89
C SER A 30 -30.29 6.15 -45.59
N LEU A 31 -31.18 5.43 -44.90
CA LEU A 31 -30.97 4.26 -44.05
C LEU A 31 -29.62 3.55 -44.27
N SER A 32 -28.76 3.63 -43.26
CA SER A 32 -27.82 2.57 -42.91
C SER A 32 -28.00 2.28 -41.43
N ASP A 33 -28.60 1.12 -41.13
CA ASP A 33 -28.52 0.53 -39.79
C ASP A 33 -27.06 0.21 -39.50
N SER A 34 -26.36 1.13 -38.86
CA SER A 34 -25.14 0.81 -38.13
C SER A 34 -25.56 0.40 -36.72
N GLU A 35 -25.63 -0.91 -36.49
CA GLU A 35 -25.55 -1.47 -35.14
C GLU A 35 -24.41 -0.77 -34.39
N PRO A 36 -24.60 -0.36 -33.13
CA PRO A 36 -23.48 0.07 -32.32
C PRO A 36 -22.63 -1.18 -32.07
N ILE A 37 -21.48 -1.25 -32.74
CA ILE A 37 -20.40 -2.15 -32.34
C ILE A 37 -19.95 -1.65 -30.97
N SER A 38 -20.57 -2.20 -29.92
CA SER A 38 -20.00 -2.20 -28.58
C SER A 38 -18.80 -3.13 -28.63
N SER A 39 -17.67 -2.59 -29.08
CA SER A 39 -16.37 -3.20 -28.82
C SER A 39 -16.10 -3.00 -27.33
N SER A 40 -16.74 -3.83 -26.50
CA SER A 40 -16.19 -4.15 -25.19
C SER A 40 -14.80 -4.71 -25.46
N GLU A 41 -13.76 -3.88 -25.32
CA GLU A 41 -12.40 -4.40 -25.21
C GLU A 41 -12.43 -5.37 -24.04
N THR A 42 -12.32 -6.66 -24.35
CA THR A 42 -12.21 -7.70 -23.34
C THR A 42 -10.88 -7.47 -22.64
N ILE A 43 -10.92 -6.92 -21.43
CA ILE A 43 -9.75 -6.87 -20.56
C ILE A 43 -9.47 -8.33 -20.18
N ALA A 44 -8.45 -8.93 -20.79
CA ALA A 44 -8.02 -10.28 -20.47
C ALA A 44 -7.00 -10.23 -19.34
N GLY A 45 -7.22 -11.04 -18.31
CA GLY A 45 -6.30 -11.18 -17.18
C GLY A 45 -7.03 -11.37 -15.87
N ASN A 46 -6.25 -11.61 -14.82
CA ASN A 46 -6.77 -11.83 -13.49
C ASN A 46 -6.11 -10.86 -12.51
N PHE A 47 -6.74 -10.63 -11.37
CA PHE A 47 -6.14 -9.95 -10.22
C PHE A 47 -6.38 -10.79 -8.95
N THR A 48 -5.64 -10.51 -7.88
CA THR A 48 -5.74 -11.25 -6.62
C THR A 48 -6.48 -10.43 -5.57
N ILE A 49 -7.39 -11.08 -4.84
CA ILE A 49 -7.99 -10.55 -3.61
C ILE A 49 -7.48 -11.38 -2.43
N ASN A 50 -6.89 -10.72 -1.44
CA ASN A 50 -6.57 -11.32 -0.14
C ASN A 50 -7.46 -10.69 0.94
N LEU A 51 -8.06 -11.52 1.78
CA LEU A 51 -8.76 -11.11 3.00
C LEU A 51 -7.99 -11.63 4.21
N THR A 52 -7.64 -10.72 5.11
CA THR A 52 -7.04 -11.08 6.40
C THR A 52 -7.71 -10.32 7.54
N ARG A 53 -7.34 -10.68 8.76
CA ARG A 53 -7.62 -9.89 9.95
C ARG A 53 -6.41 -9.85 10.87
N ASP A 54 -6.47 -8.91 11.80
CA ASP A 54 -5.46 -8.70 12.84
C ASP A 54 -4.08 -8.43 12.21
N PHE A 55 -4.00 -7.41 11.35
CA PHE A 55 -2.78 -6.96 10.67
C PHE A 55 -2.12 -8.03 9.79
N GLY A 56 -2.95 -8.86 9.16
CA GLY A 56 -2.48 -9.97 8.32
C GLY A 56 -2.08 -11.24 9.07
N GLU A 57 -2.29 -11.32 10.39
CA GLU A 57 -1.98 -12.51 11.19
C GLU A 57 -2.87 -13.70 10.79
N ILE A 58 -4.17 -13.46 10.59
CA ILE A 58 -5.12 -14.51 10.27
C ILE A 58 -5.60 -14.33 8.84
N ALA A 59 -5.24 -15.28 7.98
CA ALA A 59 -5.80 -15.38 6.64
C ALA A 59 -7.27 -15.83 6.69
N LEU A 60 -8.15 -15.07 6.04
CA LEU A 60 -9.58 -15.38 5.93
C LEU A 60 -9.91 -15.98 4.56
N ASP A 61 -9.34 -15.41 3.50
CA ASP A 61 -9.52 -15.89 2.12
C ASP A 61 -8.38 -15.36 1.22
N SER A 62 -8.10 -16.08 0.14
CA SER A 62 -7.19 -15.63 -0.92
C SER A 62 -7.65 -16.25 -2.23
N ARG A 63 -7.92 -15.42 -3.23
CA ARG A 63 -8.38 -15.90 -4.53
C ARG A 63 -7.90 -15.03 -5.67
N GLU A 64 -7.75 -15.67 -6.82
CA GLU A 64 -7.56 -15.01 -8.10
C GLU A 64 -8.92 -14.86 -8.79
N VAL A 65 -9.19 -13.67 -9.33
CA VAL A 65 -10.47 -13.29 -9.94
C VAL A 65 -10.22 -12.83 -11.38
N GLU A 66 -11.00 -13.37 -12.31
CA GLU A 66 -10.95 -12.98 -13.71
C GLU A 66 -11.54 -11.58 -13.90
N LEU A 67 -10.84 -10.73 -14.66
CA LEU A 67 -11.28 -9.38 -14.93
C LEU A 67 -12.49 -9.35 -15.85
N GLN A 68 -13.46 -8.54 -15.45
CA GLN A 68 -14.62 -8.11 -16.21
C GLN A 68 -14.44 -6.66 -16.60
N SER A 69 -14.73 -6.34 -17.86
CA SER A 69 -14.63 -4.98 -18.38
C SER A 69 -15.55 -4.04 -17.59
N GLU A 70 -15.06 -2.84 -17.29
CA GLU A 70 -15.77 -1.77 -16.58
C GLU A 70 -16.16 -2.01 -15.11
N TRP A 71 -15.93 -3.21 -14.55
CA TRP A 71 -16.27 -3.48 -13.15
C TRP A 71 -15.36 -2.72 -12.18
N SER A 72 -15.98 -2.09 -11.20
CA SER A 72 -15.35 -1.55 -9.99
C SER A 72 -14.99 -2.68 -9.02
N LEU A 73 -14.03 -2.42 -8.12
CA LEU A 73 -13.66 -3.34 -7.05
C LEU A 73 -14.89 -3.69 -6.20
N MET A 74 -15.79 -2.75 -5.93
CA MET A 74 -17.04 -2.99 -5.20
C MET A 74 -17.90 -4.08 -5.85
N GLU A 75 -18.05 -4.07 -7.18
CA GLU A 75 -18.82 -5.09 -7.90
C GLU A 75 -18.20 -6.48 -7.77
N TYR A 76 -16.86 -6.59 -7.84
CA TYR A 76 -16.18 -7.85 -7.54
C TYR A 76 -16.40 -8.28 -6.09
N MET A 77 -16.26 -7.36 -5.12
CA MET A 77 -16.45 -7.70 -3.72
C MET A 77 -17.86 -8.19 -3.44
N GLN A 78 -18.89 -7.57 -4.03
CA GLN A 78 -20.29 -7.99 -3.92
C GLN A 78 -20.58 -9.33 -4.62
N ARG A 79 -19.84 -9.64 -5.68
CA ARG A 79 -19.96 -10.92 -6.40
C ARG A 79 -19.34 -12.07 -5.62
N GLU A 80 -18.21 -11.82 -4.98
CA GLU A 80 -17.36 -12.83 -4.33
C GLU A 80 -17.67 -13.03 -2.84
N TYR A 81 -18.23 -12.02 -2.18
CA TYR A 81 -18.43 -12.00 -0.73
C TYR A 81 -19.79 -11.45 -0.32
N GLN A 82 -20.18 -11.72 0.93
CA GLN A 82 -21.31 -11.03 1.54
C GLN A 82 -20.84 -9.67 2.04
N VAL A 83 -21.24 -8.61 1.33
CA VAL A 83 -20.80 -7.23 1.59
C VAL A 83 -21.90 -6.44 2.32
N THR A 84 -21.53 -5.83 3.44
CA THR A 84 -22.30 -4.74 4.06
C THR A 84 -21.66 -3.41 3.68
N THR A 85 -22.46 -2.42 3.26
CA THR A 85 -21.95 -1.10 2.87
C THR A 85 -22.45 0.01 3.78
N GLY A 86 -21.64 1.07 3.92
CA GLY A 86 -21.93 2.29 4.65
C GLY A 86 -21.82 3.53 3.77
N TYR A 87 -22.11 4.71 4.36
CA TYR A 87 -21.88 6.03 3.76
C TYR A 87 -22.42 6.22 2.33
N GLY A 88 -23.67 5.79 2.10
CA GLY A 88 -24.31 5.90 0.78
C GLY A 88 -23.94 4.78 -0.20
N GLY A 89 -23.26 3.73 0.28
CA GLY A 89 -22.97 2.52 -0.50
C GLY A 89 -21.53 2.44 -1.04
N SER A 90 -20.76 3.52 -0.96
CA SER A 90 -19.40 3.61 -1.52
C SER A 90 -18.33 2.90 -0.69
N PHE A 91 -18.62 2.60 0.58
CA PHE A 91 -17.65 2.02 1.51
C PHE A 91 -18.12 0.66 2.00
N ILE A 92 -17.21 -0.30 2.00
CA ILE A 92 -17.42 -1.61 2.62
C ILE A 92 -17.23 -1.46 4.12
N THR A 93 -18.27 -1.80 4.89
CA THR A 93 -18.24 -1.82 6.36
C THR A 93 -18.43 -3.23 6.89
N GLY A 94 -18.43 -4.25 6.02
CA GLY A 94 -18.46 -5.62 6.46
C GLY A 94 -18.25 -6.61 5.32
N LEU A 95 -17.52 -7.68 5.61
CA LEU A 95 -17.27 -8.79 4.70
C LEU A 95 -17.50 -10.10 5.45
N ASN A 96 -18.36 -10.96 4.91
CA ASN A 96 -18.64 -12.31 5.43
C ASN A 96 -19.00 -12.34 6.93
N GLY A 97 -19.75 -11.34 7.40
CA GLY A 97 -20.21 -11.24 8.79
C GLY A 97 -19.23 -10.61 9.77
N LEU A 98 -18.02 -10.22 9.35
CA LEU A 98 -17.14 -9.34 10.11
C LEU A 98 -17.48 -7.89 9.76
N GLU A 99 -18.20 -7.20 10.64
CA GLU A 99 -18.64 -5.82 10.46
C GLU A 99 -17.73 -4.83 11.20
N SER A 100 -17.64 -3.62 10.68
CA SER A 100 -16.99 -2.49 11.36
C SER A 100 -17.72 -2.20 12.66
N THR A 101 -16.98 -2.08 13.76
CA THR A 101 -17.53 -1.84 15.09
C THR A 101 -16.90 -0.61 15.70
N ALA A 102 -17.67 0.12 16.52
CA ALA A 102 -17.17 1.17 17.38
C ALA A 102 -17.76 1.00 18.79
N GLY A 103 -16.92 1.01 19.82
CA GLY A 103 -17.38 0.80 21.19
C GLY A 103 -16.27 0.48 22.20
N ASP A 104 -16.68 0.04 23.38
CA ASP A 104 -15.80 -0.17 24.54
C ASP A 104 -14.72 -1.25 24.30
N GLU A 105 -15.00 -2.22 23.42
CA GLU A 105 -14.06 -3.29 23.04
C GLU A 105 -13.05 -2.85 21.98
N GLY A 106 -13.17 -1.63 21.47
CA GLY A 106 -12.30 -1.05 20.43
C GLY A 106 -13.07 -0.71 19.16
N ASN A 107 -12.41 0.07 18.30
CA ASN A 107 -12.92 0.38 16.98
C ASN A 107 -12.23 -0.52 15.97
N PHE A 108 -13.00 -1.25 15.17
CA PHE A 108 -12.50 -2.15 14.14
C PHE A 108 -13.10 -1.77 12.79
N ASP A 109 -12.31 -1.83 11.74
CA ASP A 109 -12.75 -1.51 10.40
C ASP A 109 -11.99 -2.32 9.35
N TRP A 110 -12.49 -2.27 8.11
CA TRP A 110 -11.85 -2.85 6.95
C TRP A 110 -11.01 -1.80 6.23
N PHE A 111 -9.73 -2.10 6.07
CA PHE A 111 -8.81 -1.28 5.29
C PHE A 111 -8.35 -2.08 4.09
N PHE A 112 -8.04 -1.39 2.98
CA PHE A 112 -7.49 -2.08 1.82
C PHE A 112 -6.34 -1.35 1.15
N PHE A 113 -5.49 -2.17 0.56
CA PHE A 113 -4.27 -1.79 -0.13
C PHE A 113 -4.32 -2.32 -1.55
N VAL A 114 -3.84 -1.53 -2.49
CA VAL A 114 -3.66 -1.93 -3.90
C VAL A 114 -2.17 -1.89 -4.18
N ASN A 115 -1.60 -3.05 -4.51
CA ASN A 115 -0.16 -3.19 -4.78
C ASN A 115 0.71 -2.57 -3.67
N GLY A 116 0.26 -2.67 -2.42
CA GLY A 116 0.98 -2.21 -1.23
C GLY A 116 0.75 -0.75 -0.86
N ALA A 117 0.06 0.06 -1.68
CA ALA A 117 -0.33 1.42 -1.31
C ALA A 117 -1.74 1.43 -0.71
N VAL A 118 -1.97 2.24 0.33
CA VAL A 118 -3.35 2.46 0.82
C VAL A 118 -4.17 3.12 -0.29
N ALA A 119 -5.37 2.63 -0.54
CA ALA A 119 -6.22 3.22 -1.57
C ALA A 119 -6.61 4.67 -1.26
N SER A 120 -6.57 5.53 -2.29
CA SER A 120 -7.02 6.93 -2.21
C SER A 120 -8.49 7.15 -2.57
N VAL A 121 -9.14 6.12 -3.09
CA VAL A 121 -10.53 6.13 -3.56
C VAL A 121 -11.29 4.94 -2.97
N GLY A 122 -12.62 5.05 -2.94
CA GLY A 122 -13.48 3.95 -2.53
C GLY A 122 -13.43 2.77 -3.51
N ALA A 123 -13.84 1.60 -3.04
CA ALA A 123 -13.91 0.39 -3.88
C ALA A 123 -14.90 0.55 -5.06
N ASP A 124 -15.87 1.46 -4.95
CA ASP A 124 -16.82 1.81 -6.02
C ASP A 124 -16.17 2.58 -7.18
N GLN A 125 -15.01 3.19 -6.96
CA GLN A 125 -14.29 3.99 -7.96
C GLN A 125 -13.03 3.31 -8.49
N LEU A 126 -12.48 2.36 -7.74
CA LEU A 126 -11.30 1.62 -8.16
C LEU A 126 -11.68 0.56 -9.21
N LYS A 127 -10.96 0.51 -10.33
CA LYS A 127 -11.04 -0.58 -11.31
C LYS A 127 -9.72 -1.37 -11.29
N PRO A 128 -9.72 -2.63 -10.82
CA PRO A 128 -8.52 -3.46 -10.85
C PRO A 128 -7.98 -3.67 -12.27
N VAL A 129 -6.66 -3.76 -12.41
CA VAL A 129 -5.99 -4.10 -13.67
C VAL A 129 -5.29 -5.46 -13.59
N PRO A 130 -4.86 -6.06 -14.71
CA PRO A 130 -4.20 -7.37 -14.68
C PRO A 130 -3.01 -7.42 -13.72
N ALA A 131 -2.93 -8.51 -12.95
CA ALA A 131 -1.93 -8.82 -11.94
C ALA A 131 -1.94 -7.93 -10.67
N ASP A 132 -2.92 -7.03 -10.52
CA ASP A 132 -3.10 -6.31 -9.27
C ASP A 132 -3.26 -7.27 -8.07
N VAL A 133 -2.74 -6.84 -6.93
CA VAL A 133 -3.02 -7.47 -5.63
C VAL A 133 -3.78 -6.46 -4.79
N VAL A 134 -5.06 -6.77 -4.55
CA VAL A 134 -5.92 -6.07 -3.61
C VAL A 134 -5.92 -6.84 -2.30
N TRP A 135 -5.44 -6.21 -1.24
CA TRP A 135 -5.40 -6.79 0.09
C TRP A 135 -6.32 -6.02 1.02
N TRP A 136 -7.34 -6.70 1.56
CA TRP A 136 -8.19 -6.21 2.63
C TRP A 136 -7.78 -6.81 3.96
N ASP A 137 -7.67 -5.99 4.99
CA ASP A 137 -7.41 -6.43 6.35
C ASP A 137 -8.42 -5.82 7.33
N TYR A 138 -9.03 -6.67 8.14
CA TYR A 138 -9.90 -6.25 9.23
C TYR A 138 -9.10 -6.16 10.53
N HIS A 139 -8.94 -4.96 11.06
CA HIS A 139 -8.19 -4.77 12.29
C HIS A 139 -8.72 -3.61 13.12
N ARG A 140 -8.28 -3.58 14.36
CA ARG A 140 -8.51 -2.46 15.27
C ARG A 140 -7.81 -1.23 14.72
N TRP A 141 -8.53 -0.13 14.57
CA TRP A 141 -7.90 1.17 14.32
C TRP A 141 -7.79 1.97 15.62
N SER A 142 -6.70 2.72 15.73
CA SER A 142 -6.40 3.59 16.87
C SER A 142 -6.14 5.01 16.39
N ASP A 143 -6.04 5.97 17.31
CA ASP A 143 -5.59 7.34 16.99
C ASP A 143 -4.10 7.40 16.61
N ALA A 144 -3.37 6.28 16.75
CA ALA A 144 -2.00 6.18 16.26
C ALA A 144 -1.98 6.12 14.73
N ALA A 145 -0.81 6.32 14.13
CA ALA A 145 -0.75 6.39 12.68
C ALA A 145 -1.00 5.07 11.96
N SER A 146 -1.79 5.17 10.91
CA SER A 146 -1.92 4.14 9.89
C SER A 146 -0.75 4.23 8.90
N PRO A 147 -0.26 3.10 8.39
CA PRO A 147 0.73 3.11 7.30
C PRO A 147 0.14 3.76 6.05
N SER A 148 0.96 4.43 5.25
CA SER A 148 0.59 4.86 3.89
C SER A 148 0.94 3.82 2.83
N ALA A 149 1.86 2.90 3.14
CA ALA A 149 2.20 1.75 2.33
C ALA A 149 2.61 0.56 3.21
N VAL A 150 2.49 -0.65 2.66
CA VAL A 150 2.75 -1.93 3.33
C VAL A 150 3.58 -2.84 2.43
N ILE A 151 4.27 -3.80 3.05
CA ILE A 151 5.10 -4.77 2.32
C ILE A 151 4.30 -5.97 1.78
N GLY A 152 3.06 -6.13 2.26
CA GLY A 152 2.24 -7.33 2.11
C GLY A 152 1.83 -7.71 0.69
N CYS A 153 1.99 -6.79 -0.26
CA CYS A 153 1.71 -7.01 -1.67
C CYS A 153 2.97 -7.18 -2.52
N TYR A 154 4.14 -7.44 -1.93
CA TYR A 154 5.35 -7.75 -2.71
C TYR A 154 5.11 -8.94 -3.67
N PRO A 155 5.59 -8.91 -4.92
CA PRO A 155 6.43 -7.87 -5.56
C PRO A 155 5.70 -6.73 -6.29
N GLN A 156 4.37 -6.66 -6.21
CA GLN A 156 3.53 -5.83 -7.10
C GLN A 156 3.84 -4.33 -7.16
N PRO A 157 4.31 -3.66 -6.09
CA PRO A 157 4.73 -2.26 -6.22
C PRO A 157 5.78 -2.03 -7.32
N PHE A 158 6.58 -3.06 -7.66
CA PHE A 158 7.72 -3.01 -8.57
C PHE A 158 7.46 -3.67 -9.94
N VAL A 159 6.46 -4.54 -10.05
CA VAL A 159 6.16 -5.29 -11.28
C VAL A 159 5.75 -4.34 -12.41
N ASN A 160 6.26 -4.58 -13.61
CA ASN A 160 6.04 -3.77 -14.81
C ASN A 160 6.45 -2.29 -14.66
N ARG A 161 7.41 -2.00 -13.79
CA ARG A 161 7.85 -0.62 -13.50
C ARG A 161 9.37 -0.48 -13.46
N THR A 162 9.83 0.75 -13.65
CA THR A 162 11.19 1.15 -13.30
C THR A 162 11.25 1.35 -11.79
N ALA A 163 12.24 0.76 -11.12
CA ALA A 163 12.49 0.91 -9.70
C ALA A 163 13.93 1.38 -9.44
N ILE A 164 14.16 1.95 -8.26
CA ILE A 164 15.47 2.45 -7.85
C ILE A 164 15.89 1.75 -6.57
N ILE A 165 17.11 1.22 -6.53
CA ILE A 165 17.78 0.78 -5.31
C ILE A 165 18.80 1.86 -4.93
N LEU A 166 18.56 2.52 -3.81
CA LEU A 166 19.52 3.42 -3.17
C LEU A 166 20.32 2.65 -2.14
N ALA A 167 21.62 2.51 -2.36
CA ALA A 167 22.51 1.81 -1.45
C ALA A 167 23.84 2.55 -1.33
N ASN A 168 24.50 2.49 -0.18
CA ASN A 168 25.91 2.90 -0.11
C ASN A 168 26.78 1.93 -0.91
N SER A 169 27.92 2.40 -1.41
CA SER A 169 28.95 1.58 -2.07
C SER A 169 29.32 0.29 -1.31
N SER A 170 29.25 0.28 0.04
CA SER A 170 29.50 -0.91 0.88
C SER A 170 28.49 -2.05 0.66
N TYR A 171 27.30 -1.75 0.14
CA TYR A 171 26.21 -2.69 -0.14
C TYR A 171 26.03 -2.98 -1.63
N GLN A 172 26.97 -2.61 -2.49
CA GLN A 172 26.85 -2.77 -3.94
C GLN A 172 26.50 -4.21 -4.37
N GLU A 173 27.20 -5.21 -3.83
CA GLU A 173 26.95 -6.62 -4.17
C GLU A 173 25.53 -7.07 -3.75
N VAL A 174 25.09 -6.62 -2.58
CA VAL A 174 23.76 -6.89 -2.02
C VAL A 174 22.68 -6.17 -2.83
N ALA A 175 22.93 -4.94 -3.27
CA ALA A 175 22.04 -4.19 -4.15
C ALA A 175 21.90 -4.85 -5.53
N GLU A 176 22.99 -5.38 -6.09
CA GLU A 176 22.96 -6.15 -7.35
C GLU A 176 22.21 -7.47 -7.22
N GLU A 177 22.28 -8.14 -6.07
CA GLU A 177 21.44 -9.31 -5.79
C GLU A 177 19.95 -8.93 -5.77
N CYS A 178 19.60 -7.86 -5.06
CA CYS A 178 18.24 -7.34 -5.02
C CYS A 178 17.75 -6.88 -6.39
N GLN A 179 18.61 -6.27 -7.19
CA GLN A 179 18.31 -5.88 -8.57
C GLN A 179 17.91 -7.10 -9.41
N ARG A 180 18.73 -8.16 -9.38
CA ARG A 180 18.44 -9.41 -10.11
C ARG A 180 17.13 -10.05 -9.63
N ALA A 181 16.89 -10.07 -8.32
CA ALA A 181 15.66 -10.62 -7.76
C ALA A 181 14.42 -9.85 -8.22
N LEU A 182 14.42 -8.51 -8.13
CA LEU A 182 13.32 -7.68 -8.60
C LEU A 182 13.05 -7.82 -10.09
N THR A 183 14.10 -7.87 -10.92
CA THR A 183 13.97 -8.14 -12.36
C THR A 183 13.36 -9.51 -12.61
N ALA A 184 13.79 -10.55 -11.89
CA ALA A 184 13.21 -11.89 -11.99
C ALA A 184 11.73 -11.94 -11.54
N GLN A 185 11.32 -11.05 -10.64
CA GLN A 185 9.95 -10.88 -10.18
C GLN A 185 9.10 -9.97 -11.11
N GLY A 186 9.68 -9.45 -12.21
CA GLY A 186 8.94 -8.72 -13.24
C GLY A 186 9.08 -7.20 -13.21
N ALA A 187 10.03 -6.62 -12.47
CA ALA A 187 10.39 -5.22 -12.67
C ALA A 187 10.99 -4.99 -14.08
N LEU A 188 10.59 -3.92 -14.77
CA LEU A 188 11.06 -3.63 -16.14
C LEU A 188 12.53 -3.21 -16.16
N GLN A 189 12.89 -2.36 -15.21
CA GLN A 189 14.23 -1.84 -15.05
C GLN A 189 14.46 -1.56 -13.58
N VAL A 190 15.66 -1.86 -13.09
CA VAL A 190 16.04 -1.55 -11.72
C VAL A 190 17.38 -0.84 -11.76
N GLU A 191 17.41 0.42 -11.34
CA GLU A 191 18.62 1.24 -11.29
C GLU A 191 19.22 1.19 -9.89
N ILE A 192 20.54 1.02 -9.80
CA ILE A 192 21.27 1.12 -8.52
C ILE A 192 21.93 2.50 -8.50
N VAL A 193 21.67 3.26 -7.44
CA VAL A 193 22.19 4.62 -7.24
C VAL A 193 22.89 4.69 -5.89
N ASP A 194 24.07 5.30 -5.86
CA ASP A 194 24.77 5.50 -4.59
C ASP A 194 24.03 6.55 -3.74
N LEU A 195 23.67 6.19 -2.51
CA LEU A 195 22.98 7.07 -1.58
C LEU A 195 23.76 8.38 -1.32
N ALA A 196 25.10 8.34 -1.38
CA ALA A 196 25.96 9.49 -1.16
C ALA A 196 25.98 10.50 -2.33
N GLU A 197 25.64 10.06 -3.54
CA GLU A 197 25.65 10.92 -4.74
C GLU A 197 24.52 11.95 -4.73
N GLY A 198 23.48 11.73 -3.91
CA GLY A 198 22.43 12.72 -3.67
C GLY A 198 21.69 13.14 -4.94
N GLY A 199 20.88 12.25 -5.51
CA GLY A 199 20.10 12.54 -6.73
C GLY A 199 18.60 12.25 -6.62
N ILE A 200 18.17 11.50 -5.60
CA ILE A 200 16.79 11.03 -5.47
C ILE A 200 16.06 11.79 -4.38
N GLN A 201 14.92 12.37 -4.74
CA GLN A 201 14.00 13.04 -3.81
C GLN A 201 13.15 11.99 -3.08
N LEU A 202 13.55 11.61 -1.85
CA LEU A 202 12.83 10.60 -1.06
C LEU A 202 11.45 11.07 -0.54
N ASP A 203 11.25 12.38 -0.45
CA ASP A 203 9.97 13.01 -0.08
C ASP A 203 8.98 13.11 -1.24
N LYS A 204 9.41 12.77 -2.47
CA LYS A 204 8.51 12.66 -3.63
C LYS A 204 9.18 11.86 -4.73
N PRO A 205 9.35 10.55 -4.54
CA PRO A 205 10.04 9.74 -5.52
C PRO A 205 9.20 9.61 -6.80
N GLU A 206 9.87 9.62 -7.96
CA GLU A 206 9.22 9.47 -9.28
C GLU A 206 9.00 8.00 -9.66
N ALA A 207 9.61 7.08 -8.92
CA ALA A 207 9.53 5.63 -9.06
C ALA A 207 9.53 4.97 -7.67
N PRO A 208 9.12 3.70 -7.53
CA PRO A 208 9.34 2.95 -6.29
C PRO A 208 10.82 2.89 -5.94
N VAL A 209 11.15 3.11 -4.67
CA VAL A 209 12.53 3.18 -4.18
C VAL A 209 12.73 2.16 -3.08
N ILE A 210 13.83 1.40 -3.14
CA ILE A 210 14.32 0.57 -2.04
C ILE A 210 15.61 1.19 -1.51
N VAL A 211 15.67 1.49 -0.21
CA VAL A 211 16.89 1.96 0.45
C VAL A 211 17.52 0.82 1.24
N ILE A 212 18.80 0.57 0.98
CA ILE A 212 19.59 -0.48 1.62
C ILE A 212 20.77 0.15 2.36
N GLY A 213 20.94 -0.16 3.64
CA GLY A 213 22.06 0.29 4.46
C GLY A 213 21.78 0.14 5.95
N THR A 214 22.81 0.28 6.79
CA THR A 214 22.59 0.29 8.24
C THR A 214 21.88 1.57 8.66
N TRP A 215 21.13 1.52 9.77
CA TRP A 215 20.56 2.74 10.36
C TRP A 215 21.61 3.83 10.60
N SER A 216 22.81 3.42 11.03
CA SER A 216 23.91 4.35 11.34
C SER A 216 24.33 5.21 10.15
N GLU A 217 24.22 4.65 8.94
CA GLU A 217 24.49 5.34 7.68
C GLU A 217 23.25 6.11 7.20
N LEU A 218 22.09 5.46 7.20
CA LEU A 218 20.85 6.02 6.65
C LEU A 218 20.34 7.23 7.43
N GLN A 219 20.59 7.31 8.74
CA GLN A 219 20.17 8.44 9.58
C GLN A 219 20.83 9.77 9.19
N GLY A 220 21.93 9.74 8.41
CA GLY A 220 22.56 10.93 7.85
C GLY A 220 21.69 11.63 6.80
N ASN A 221 20.76 10.90 6.17
CA ASN A 221 19.80 11.48 5.25
C ASN A 221 18.68 12.22 6.03
N THR A 222 18.45 13.49 5.67
CA THR A 222 17.49 14.35 6.39
C THR A 222 16.05 13.81 6.34
N TYR A 223 15.64 13.23 5.21
CA TYR A 223 14.30 12.68 5.07
C TYR A 223 14.12 11.44 5.95
N ILE A 224 15.05 10.48 5.88
CA ILE A 224 15.03 9.24 6.68
C ILE A 224 15.09 9.57 8.18
N SER A 225 15.93 10.52 8.58
CA SER A 225 16.00 10.98 9.97
C SER A 225 14.67 11.55 10.47
N LYS A 226 14.01 12.42 9.67
CA LYS A 226 12.68 12.97 10.00
C LYS A 226 11.60 11.90 10.03
N TRP A 227 11.65 10.95 9.10
CA TRP A 227 10.75 9.81 9.08
C TRP A 227 10.85 9.00 10.38
N ASN A 228 12.06 8.73 10.87
CA ASN A 228 12.27 8.04 12.15
C ASN A 228 11.82 8.87 13.36
N GLN A 229 12.05 10.19 13.36
CA GLN A 229 11.54 11.08 14.42
C GLN A 229 10.00 11.10 14.47
N ALA A 230 9.35 10.85 13.33
CA ALA A 230 7.91 10.73 13.20
C ALA A 230 7.39 9.30 13.43
N PHE A 231 8.14 8.40 14.07
CA PHE A 231 7.76 7.00 14.29
C PHE A 231 6.35 6.79 14.84
N ALA A 232 5.90 7.65 15.76
CA ALA A 232 4.55 7.57 16.34
C ALA A 232 3.44 7.93 15.33
N ARG A 233 3.81 8.45 14.15
CA ARG A 233 2.91 9.04 13.16
C ARG A 233 3.10 8.53 11.73
N ASN A 234 4.08 7.68 11.45
CA ASN A 234 4.37 7.21 10.10
C ASN A 234 3.81 5.81 9.80
N GLY A 235 3.24 5.11 10.80
CA GLY A 235 2.62 3.80 10.66
C GLY A 235 3.59 2.63 10.41
N SER A 236 4.90 2.84 10.53
CA SER A 236 5.90 1.79 10.29
C SER A 236 6.04 0.80 11.43
N SER A 237 5.48 1.13 12.60
CA SER A 237 5.54 0.33 13.83
C SER A 237 6.96 0.02 14.31
N ILE A 238 7.95 0.85 13.91
CA ILE A 238 9.33 0.78 14.39
C ILE A 238 9.89 2.16 14.72
N HIS A 239 10.87 2.20 15.62
CA HIS A 239 11.64 3.38 15.93
C HIS A 239 13.11 3.02 16.18
N PHE A 240 14.01 3.59 15.40
CA PHE A 240 15.45 3.45 15.62
C PHE A 240 15.93 4.38 16.72
N THR A 241 16.68 3.83 17.67
CA THR A 241 17.31 4.52 18.78
C THR A 241 18.79 4.15 18.90
N ALA A 242 19.51 4.77 19.84
CA ALA A 242 20.88 4.34 20.17
C ALA A 242 20.94 2.92 20.75
N GLY A 243 19.84 2.38 21.27
CA GLY A 243 19.74 1.03 21.84
C GLY A 243 19.34 -0.06 20.84
N GLY A 244 19.10 0.31 19.57
CA GLY A 244 18.60 -0.60 18.53
C GLY A 244 17.23 -0.19 17.99
N ILE A 245 16.43 -1.16 17.57
CA ILE A 245 15.09 -0.96 16.98
C ILE A 245 14.03 -1.24 18.04
N GLU A 246 13.27 -0.22 18.41
CA GLU A 246 12.03 -0.37 19.16
C GLU A 246 10.93 -0.84 18.21
N LEU A 247 10.18 -1.87 18.60
CA LEU A 247 9.02 -2.39 17.89
C LEU A 247 7.76 -1.93 18.63
N LEU A 248 6.78 -1.45 17.86
CA LEU A 248 5.60 -0.81 18.40
C LEU A 248 4.35 -1.66 18.18
N SER A 249 3.44 -1.59 19.15
CA SER A 249 2.05 -2.03 19.05
C SER A 249 1.24 -1.15 18.09
N VAL A 250 0.03 -1.58 17.72
CA VAL A 250 -0.93 -0.75 16.97
C VAL A 250 -1.23 0.59 17.66
N ASP A 251 -1.18 0.65 18.99
CA ASP A 251 -1.39 1.88 19.76
C ASP A 251 -0.13 2.79 19.81
N GLY A 252 0.94 2.45 19.10
CA GLY A 252 2.19 3.22 19.08
C GLY A 252 3.01 3.11 20.38
N LYS A 253 2.81 2.05 21.17
CA LYS A 253 3.59 1.80 22.39
C LYS A 253 4.74 0.85 22.07
N VAL A 254 5.91 1.14 22.62
CA VAL A 254 7.07 0.23 22.53
C VAL A 254 6.78 -1.05 23.30
N GLN A 255 6.83 -2.19 22.61
CA GLN A 255 6.66 -3.51 23.21
C GLN A 255 7.98 -4.24 23.40
N LYS A 256 8.93 -4.02 22.48
CA LYS A 256 10.21 -4.72 22.44
C LYS A 256 11.30 -3.84 21.86
N THR A 257 12.53 -4.03 22.29
CA THR A 257 13.71 -3.41 21.67
C THR A 257 14.68 -4.50 21.24
N LEU A 258 15.16 -4.45 20.00
CA LEU A 258 16.10 -5.40 19.43
C LEU A 258 17.41 -4.70 19.04
N GLY A 259 18.55 -5.30 19.41
CA GLY A 259 19.89 -4.77 19.15
C GLY A 259 20.57 -5.37 17.91
N GLU A 260 21.86 -5.69 18.05
CA GLU A 260 22.70 -6.28 16.99
C GLU A 260 22.07 -7.50 16.31
N GLY A 261 22.36 -7.64 15.01
CA GLY A 261 21.84 -8.67 14.13
C GLY A 261 20.37 -8.47 13.72
N THR A 262 19.75 -7.33 14.02
CA THR A 262 18.36 -7.06 13.65
C THR A 262 18.28 -6.30 12.32
N GLY A 263 17.52 -6.87 11.39
CA GLY A 263 17.11 -6.25 10.12
C GLY A 263 15.62 -5.95 10.08
N VAL A 264 15.20 -5.06 9.20
CA VAL A 264 13.80 -4.66 9.04
C VAL A 264 13.46 -4.38 7.58
N ILE A 265 12.22 -4.69 7.20
CA ILE A 265 11.63 -4.33 5.92
C ILE A 265 10.30 -3.63 6.23
N VAL A 266 10.24 -2.33 5.92
CA VAL A 266 9.02 -1.52 6.05
C VAL A 266 8.85 -0.66 4.80
N ALA A 267 7.61 -0.27 4.53
CA ALA A 267 7.27 0.61 3.43
C ALA A 267 6.60 1.89 3.95
N THR A 268 6.73 2.97 3.20
CA THR A 268 6.05 4.24 3.42
C THR A 268 5.81 4.92 2.08
N ALA A 269 4.74 5.70 1.98
CA ALA A 269 4.46 6.56 0.83
C ALA A 269 4.09 7.98 1.29
N GLN A 270 4.05 8.96 0.38
CA GLN A 270 3.75 10.35 0.73
C GLN A 270 2.30 10.58 1.14
N GLY A 271 1.40 9.68 0.75
CA GLY A 271 -0.01 9.77 1.08
C GLY A 271 -0.81 8.64 0.45
N LEU A 272 -2.13 8.76 0.55
CA LEU A 272 -3.05 7.77 0.01
C LEU A 272 -2.92 7.71 -1.52
N GLY A 273 -2.87 6.50 -2.07
CA GLY A 273 -2.77 6.22 -3.50
C GLY A 273 -1.43 6.62 -4.14
N ASP A 274 -0.42 6.95 -3.34
CA ASP A 274 0.93 7.13 -3.86
C ASP A 274 1.52 5.78 -4.24
N ASN A 275 1.64 5.57 -5.54
CA ASN A 275 2.15 4.34 -6.12
C ASN A 275 3.69 4.32 -6.19
N ASN A 276 4.42 5.29 -5.65
CA ASN A 276 5.88 5.29 -5.59
C ASN A 276 6.36 5.08 -4.14
N PRO A 277 6.13 3.90 -3.54
CA PRO A 277 6.50 3.69 -2.15
C PRO A 277 8.02 3.70 -1.99
N LEU A 278 8.44 4.21 -0.84
CA LEU A 278 9.78 4.05 -0.30
C LEU A 278 9.81 2.83 0.62
N TRP A 279 10.66 1.87 0.30
CA TRP A 279 10.95 0.71 1.11
C TRP A 279 12.28 0.91 1.84
N LEU A 280 12.27 0.72 3.15
CA LEU A 280 13.50 0.70 3.95
C LEU A 280 13.84 -0.75 4.25
N VAL A 281 14.93 -1.24 3.65
CA VAL A 281 15.52 -2.56 3.90
C VAL A 281 16.82 -2.32 4.65
N THR A 282 16.69 -2.17 5.96
CA THR A 282 17.75 -1.64 6.83
C THR A 282 17.94 -2.50 8.06
N GLY A 283 18.86 -2.15 8.94
CA GLY A 283 19.18 -2.90 10.14
C GLY A 283 20.09 -2.15 11.08
N VAL A 284 20.26 -2.69 12.28
CA VAL A 284 21.18 -2.15 13.29
C VAL A 284 22.63 -2.23 12.81
N ASP A 285 22.98 -3.34 12.16
CA ASP A 285 24.29 -3.63 11.62
C ASP A 285 24.20 -4.33 10.25
N GLU A 286 25.36 -4.61 9.66
CA GLU A 286 25.48 -5.28 8.36
C GLU A 286 24.82 -6.67 8.35
N THR A 287 24.86 -7.39 9.47
CA THR A 287 24.23 -8.73 9.57
C THR A 287 22.72 -8.60 9.42
N GLY A 288 22.11 -7.66 10.14
CA GLY A 288 20.68 -7.36 10.03
C GLY A 288 20.27 -6.92 8.63
N VAL A 289 21.03 -6.01 8.00
CA VAL A 289 20.74 -5.53 6.63
C VAL A 289 20.78 -6.68 5.63
N LYS A 290 21.85 -7.49 5.64
CA LYS A 290 22.00 -8.63 4.74
C LYS A 290 20.88 -9.65 4.92
N GLU A 291 20.46 -9.88 6.16
CA GLU A 291 19.36 -10.80 6.44
C GLU A 291 18.01 -10.27 5.91
N ALA A 292 17.72 -8.98 6.06
CA ALA A 292 16.53 -8.34 5.51
C ALA A 292 16.52 -8.39 3.98
N VAL A 293 17.64 -8.08 3.32
CA VAL A 293 17.75 -8.17 1.85
C VAL A 293 17.57 -9.62 1.38
N ARG A 294 18.18 -10.59 2.07
CA ARG A 294 18.03 -12.01 1.73
C ARG A 294 16.55 -12.42 1.76
N ILE A 295 15.78 -12.01 2.77
CA ILE A 295 14.33 -12.28 2.85
C ILE A 295 13.61 -11.68 1.64
N LEU A 296 13.83 -10.39 1.37
CA LEU A 296 13.22 -9.70 0.23
C LEU A 296 13.48 -10.41 -1.11
N CYS A 297 14.71 -10.89 -1.31
CA CYS A 297 15.15 -11.44 -2.59
C CYS A 297 14.79 -12.91 -2.77
N THR A 298 14.81 -13.69 -1.68
CA THR A 298 14.75 -15.16 -1.75
C THR A 298 13.52 -15.76 -1.09
N GLN A 299 12.78 -14.98 -0.30
CA GLN A 299 11.61 -15.43 0.47
C GLN A 299 10.41 -14.48 0.29
N PRO A 300 9.96 -14.19 -0.94
CA PRO A 300 8.83 -13.29 -1.20
C PRO A 300 7.56 -13.69 -0.44
N ASP A 301 7.30 -14.99 -0.27
CA ASP A 301 6.12 -15.48 0.46
C ASP A 301 6.12 -15.07 1.94
N ASP A 302 7.29 -14.86 2.55
CA ASP A 302 7.40 -14.42 3.95
C ASP A 302 6.97 -12.95 4.13
N LEU A 303 6.85 -12.17 3.05
CA LEU A 303 6.35 -10.79 3.10
C LEU A 303 4.82 -10.72 2.98
N ARG A 304 4.16 -11.76 2.47
CA ARG A 304 2.75 -11.73 2.10
C ARG A 304 1.87 -11.34 3.29
N CYS A 305 0.96 -10.40 3.03
CA CYS A 305 0.00 -9.88 4.00
C CYS A 305 0.68 -9.41 5.31
N LYS A 306 1.82 -8.72 5.23
CA LYS A 306 2.46 -8.06 6.37
C LYS A 306 2.53 -6.57 6.16
N TYR A 307 2.32 -5.80 7.22
CA TYR A 307 2.47 -4.35 7.17
C TYR A 307 3.95 -3.98 7.08
N GLY A 308 4.75 -4.61 7.93
CA GLY A 308 6.20 -4.65 7.90
C GLY A 308 6.70 -5.94 8.52
N LEU A 309 8.00 -6.18 8.47
CA LEU A 309 8.62 -7.28 9.21
C LEU A 309 9.96 -6.87 9.80
N VAL A 310 10.29 -7.48 10.92
CA VAL A 310 11.63 -7.46 11.50
C VAL A 310 12.21 -8.87 11.47
N VAL A 311 13.52 -8.98 11.33
CA VAL A 311 14.24 -10.25 11.42
C VAL A 311 15.39 -10.13 12.40
N GLN A 312 15.59 -11.15 13.22
CA GLN A 312 16.81 -11.30 14.02
C GLN A 312 17.16 -12.78 14.17
N ARG A 313 18.37 -13.18 13.75
CA ARG A 313 18.86 -14.57 13.90
C ARG A 313 17.94 -15.59 13.24
N GLY A 314 17.43 -15.31 12.05
CA GLY A 314 16.53 -16.16 11.28
C GLY A 314 15.07 -16.10 11.70
N GLN A 315 14.74 -15.39 12.79
CA GLN A 315 13.37 -15.29 13.27
C GLN A 315 12.71 -14.03 12.73
N ILE A 316 11.67 -14.23 11.91
CA ILE A 316 10.81 -13.17 11.38
C ILE A 316 9.70 -12.87 12.39
N MET A 317 9.46 -11.59 12.66
CA MET A 317 8.29 -11.10 13.39
C MET A 317 7.57 -10.10 12.49
N ALA A 318 6.25 -10.27 12.36
CA ALA A 318 5.41 -9.28 11.68
C ALA A 318 5.30 -8.01 12.52
N LEU A 319 5.05 -6.89 11.85
CA LEU A 319 4.73 -5.60 12.46
C LEU A 319 3.27 -5.25 12.14
N PRO A 320 2.53 -4.55 13.03
CA PRO A 320 2.90 -4.19 14.41
C PRO A 320 3.09 -5.42 15.32
N VAL A 321 3.70 -5.22 16.49
CA VAL A 321 3.82 -6.26 17.53
C VAL A 321 2.78 -6.01 18.62
N ASP A 322 1.68 -6.77 18.59
CA ASP A 322 0.64 -6.76 19.65
C ASP A 322 0.66 -8.07 20.46
#